data_AF-A0A4R6KC83-F1
#
_entry.id   AF-A0A4R6KC83-F1
#
_cell.length_a   1.000
_cell.length_b   1.000
_cell.length_c   1.000
_cell.angle_alpha   90.00
_cell.angle_beta   90.00
_cell.angle_gamma   90.00
#
_symmetry.space_group_name_H-M   'P 1'
#
loop_
_entity.id
_entity.type
_entity.pdbx_description
1 polymer ?
#
loop_
_entity_poly.entity_id
_entity_poly.type
_entity_poly.pdbx_seq_one_letter_code
_entity_poly.pdbx_strand_id
1 'polypeptide(L)'
;MLSHEYPLVLGRDAAGVVEAIGAGVDHVQVGDEVFGHVLLAPPVQAGTLADYALLPAASVTVKPAELDFVTAAALPLAGAAAVAAVDAISPEPYPQVSGSSSM
;
A
#
# COMPACT_ATOMS: atom_id res chain seq x y z
N MET A 1 -9.26 -21.17 5.71
CA MET A 1 -8.93 -20.48 4.44
C MET A 1 -10.11 -19.61 4.05
N LEU A 2 -9.87 -18.41 3.49
CA LEU A 2 -10.94 -17.58 2.94
C LEU A 2 -11.55 -18.26 1.71
N SER A 3 -12.85 -18.08 1.45
CA SER A 3 -13.49 -18.57 0.24
C SER A 3 -13.04 -17.74 -0.97
N HIS A 4 -12.81 -18.40 -2.10
CA HIS A 4 -12.40 -17.78 -3.37
C HIS A 4 -13.34 -18.28 -4.48
N GLU A 5 -13.61 -17.44 -5.46
CA GLU A 5 -14.45 -17.77 -6.62
C GLU A 5 -13.69 -17.53 -7.92
N TYR A 6 -13.94 -18.39 -8.92
CA TYR A 6 -13.37 -18.25 -10.26
C TYR A 6 -14.35 -17.54 -11.21
N PRO A 7 -13.86 -16.72 -12.15
CA PRO A 7 -12.45 -16.44 -12.44
C PRO A 7 -11.80 -15.54 -11.37
N LEU A 8 -10.54 -15.86 -11.03
CA LEU A 8 -9.77 -15.18 -9.99
C LEU A 8 -8.66 -14.34 -10.63
N VAL A 9 -8.62 -13.06 -10.31
CA VAL A 9 -7.49 -12.17 -10.63
C VAL A 9 -6.53 -12.15 -9.44
N LEU A 10 -5.25 -12.42 -9.69
CA LEU A 10 -4.21 -12.46 -8.66
C LEU A 10 -3.65 -11.05 -8.39
N GLY A 11 -2.76 -10.96 -7.39
CA GLY A 11 -2.08 -9.73 -7.00
C GLY A 11 -2.78 -9.04 -5.82
N ARG A 12 -1.96 -8.45 -4.93
CA ARG A 12 -2.48 -7.71 -3.78
C ARG A 12 -2.13 -6.22 -3.81
N ASP A 13 -0.94 -5.88 -4.27
CA ASP A 13 -0.44 -4.52 -4.24
C ASP A 13 -0.47 -3.91 -5.64
N ALA A 14 -0.68 -2.60 -5.71
CA ALA A 14 -0.70 -1.83 -6.95
C ALA A 14 -0.14 -0.43 -6.73
N ALA A 15 0.39 0.16 -7.81
CA ALA A 15 0.57 1.58 -7.95
C ALA A 15 0.15 2.00 -9.37
N GLY A 16 -0.45 3.18 -9.49
CA GLY A 16 -1.01 3.65 -10.74
C GLY A 16 -1.64 5.03 -10.59
N VAL A 17 -2.49 5.40 -11.55
CA VAL A 17 -3.20 6.69 -11.55
C VAL A 17 -4.66 6.46 -11.21
N VAL A 18 -5.24 7.33 -10.39
CA VAL A 18 -6.67 7.27 -10.06
C VAL A 18 -7.50 7.60 -11.30
N GLU A 19 -8.21 6.61 -11.83
CA GLU A 19 -9.13 6.77 -12.96
C GLU A 19 -10.51 7.28 -12.52
N ALA A 20 -11.00 6.79 -11.37
CA ALA A 20 -12.31 7.14 -10.82
C ALA A 20 -12.32 7.00 -9.30
N ILE A 21 -13.22 7.75 -8.64
CA ILE A 21 -13.43 7.69 -7.19
C ILE A 21 -14.89 7.39 -6.85
N GLY A 22 -15.11 6.70 -5.74
CA GLY A 22 -16.44 6.44 -5.20
C GLY A 22 -17.03 7.67 -4.51
N ALA A 23 -18.35 7.63 -4.28
CA ALA A 23 -19.01 8.70 -3.53
C ALA A 23 -18.45 8.81 -2.09
N GLY A 24 -18.15 10.04 -1.67
CA GLY A 24 -17.63 10.32 -0.32
C GLY A 24 -16.14 10.11 -0.13
N VAL A 25 -15.39 9.77 -1.20
CA VAL A 25 -13.92 9.77 -1.18
C VAL A 25 -13.43 11.19 -1.44
N ASP A 26 -12.58 11.72 -0.55
CA ASP A 26 -12.12 13.12 -0.59
C ASP A 26 -10.60 13.29 -0.40
N HIS A 27 -9.87 12.24 0.00
CA HIS A 27 -8.42 12.30 0.24
C HIS A 27 -7.56 11.99 -1.00
N VAL A 28 -8.18 11.57 -2.11
CA VAL A 28 -7.56 11.37 -3.42
C VAL A 28 -8.51 11.87 -4.51
N GLN A 29 -7.97 12.25 -5.66
CA GLN A 29 -8.74 12.70 -6.82
C GLN A 29 -8.28 12.01 -8.10
N VAL A 30 -9.11 12.08 -9.15
CA VAL A 30 -8.76 11.58 -10.48
C VAL A 30 -7.49 12.26 -10.98
N GLY A 31 -6.55 11.46 -11.48
CA GLY A 31 -5.24 11.92 -11.94
C GLY A 31 -4.13 11.83 -10.88
N ASP A 32 -4.44 11.58 -9.61
CA ASP A 32 -3.40 11.37 -8.59
C ASP A 32 -2.62 10.09 -8.87
N GLU A 33 -1.30 10.15 -8.71
CA GLU A 33 -0.44 8.96 -8.67
C GLU A 33 -0.49 8.35 -7.27
N VAL A 34 -0.97 7.11 -7.17
CA VAL A 34 -1.26 6.45 -5.90
C VAL A 34 -0.63 5.06 -5.81
N PHE A 35 -0.54 4.56 -4.59
CA PHE A 35 -0.20 3.17 -4.28
C PHE A 35 -1.09 2.65 -3.17
N GLY A 36 -1.31 1.34 -3.16
CA GLY A 36 -2.22 0.71 -2.22
C GLY A 36 -2.32 -0.80 -2.39
N HIS A 37 -3.17 -1.43 -1.59
CA HIS A 37 -3.43 -2.87 -1.69
C HIS A 37 -4.92 -3.21 -1.60
N VAL A 38 -5.32 -4.31 -2.24
CA VAL A 38 -6.66 -4.87 -2.06
C VAL A 38 -6.78 -5.58 -0.71
N LEU A 39 -7.94 -5.43 -0.07
CA LEU A 39 -8.26 -6.16 1.15
C LEU A 39 -8.68 -7.60 0.81
N LEU A 40 -8.27 -8.55 1.67
CA LEU A 40 -8.74 -9.93 1.60
C LEU A 40 -10.14 -10.04 2.20
N ALA A 41 -11.16 -9.72 1.41
CA ALA A 41 -12.56 -9.90 1.76
C ALA A 41 -13.18 -11.06 0.95
N PRO A 42 -13.90 -12.00 1.59
CA PRO A 42 -14.64 -13.04 0.85
C PRO A 42 -15.83 -12.49 0.05
N PRO A 43 -16.13 -13.05 -1.14
CA PRO A 43 -15.28 -13.97 -1.89
C PRO A 43 -14.09 -13.24 -2.49
N VAL A 44 -12.89 -13.79 -2.29
CA VAL A 44 -11.70 -13.25 -2.93
C VAL A 44 -11.78 -13.59 -4.41
N GLN A 45 -11.90 -12.57 -5.25
CA GLN A 45 -12.10 -12.72 -6.70
C GLN A 45 -11.33 -11.68 -7.54
N ALA A 46 -11.27 -10.42 -7.09
CA ALA A 46 -10.56 -9.34 -7.78
C ALA A 46 -9.19 -9.06 -7.15
N GLY A 47 -8.17 -8.93 -8.00
CA GLY A 47 -6.78 -8.65 -7.62
C GLY A 47 -6.18 -7.55 -8.48
N THR A 48 -4.88 -7.32 -8.32
CA THR A 48 -4.18 -6.18 -8.93
C THR A 48 -3.39 -6.48 -10.20
N LEU A 49 -3.26 -7.75 -10.60
CA LEU A 49 -2.63 -8.14 -11.88
C LEU A 49 -3.61 -7.93 -13.05
N ALA A 50 -3.99 -6.68 -13.28
CA ALA A 50 -4.90 -6.23 -14.32
C ALA A 50 -4.60 -4.75 -14.64
N ASP A 51 -5.09 -4.28 -15.78
CA ASP A 51 -4.93 -2.86 -16.17
C ASP A 51 -5.68 -1.89 -15.24
N TYR A 52 -6.74 -2.38 -14.59
CA TYR A 52 -7.53 -1.65 -13.60
C TYR A 52 -7.81 -2.53 -12.38
N ALA A 53 -7.77 -1.93 -11.19
CA ALA A 53 -8.10 -2.60 -9.94
C ALA A 53 -8.95 -1.68 -9.05
N LEU A 54 -9.98 -2.25 -8.43
CA LEU A 54 -10.80 -1.54 -7.45
C LEU A 54 -10.19 -1.72 -6.06
N LEU A 55 -9.81 -0.62 -5.42
CA LEU A 55 -9.27 -0.64 -4.07
C LEU A 55 -10.20 0.13 -3.11
N PRO A 56 -10.36 -0.32 -1.86
CA PRO A 56 -10.97 0.50 -0.82
C PRO A 56 -10.18 1.79 -0.65
N ALA A 57 -10.88 2.93 -0.58
CA ALA A 57 -10.22 4.24 -0.53
C ALA A 57 -9.26 4.36 0.67
N ALA A 58 -9.60 3.75 1.81
CA ALA A 58 -8.75 3.71 3.01
C ALA A 58 -7.44 2.91 2.84
N SER A 59 -7.33 2.08 1.81
CA SER A 59 -6.12 1.30 1.49
C SER A 59 -5.27 1.93 0.39
N VAL A 60 -5.59 3.17 0.00
CA VAL A 60 -4.93 3.92 -1.07
C VAL A 60 -4.46 5.27 -0.53
N THR A 61 -3.26 5.67 -0.91
CA THR A 61 -2.71 7.00 -0.64
C THR A 61 -1.86 7.46 -1.82
N VAL A 62 -1.63 8.77 -1.92
CA VAL A 62 -0.75 9.37 -2.93
C VAL A 62 0.67 8.83 -2.72
N LYS A 63 1.31 8.39 -3.81
CA LYS A 63 2.70 7.93 -3.74
C LYS A 63 3.63 9.14 -3.59
N PRO A 64 4.76 9.03 -2.87
CA PRO A 64 5.80 10.04 -2.93
C PRO A 64 6.24 10.30 -4.39
N ALA A 65 6.48 11.57 -4.73
CA ALA A 65 6.81 11.98 -6.09
C ALA A 65 8.14 11.38 -6.57
N GLU A 66 9.05 11.09 -5.63
CA GLU A 66 10.38 10.54 -5.88
C GLU A 66 10.36 9.03 -6.21
N LEU A 67 9.26 8.34 -5.92
CA LEU A 67 9.13 6.91 -6.22
C LEU A 67 8.55 6.70 -7.61
N ASP A 68 9.17 5.82 -8.40
CA ASP A 68 8.54 5.27 -9.59
C ASP A 68 7.41 4.29 -9.21
N PHE A 69 6.56 3.96 -10.19
CA PHE A 69 5.43 3.05 -9.95
C PHE A 69 5.87 1.64 -9.53
N VAL A 70 6.99 1.16 -10.05
CA VAL A 70 7.50 -0.19 -9.75
C VAL A 70 7.88 -0.28 -8.28
N THR A 71 8.64 0.68 -7.78
CA THR A 71 9.06 0.75 -6.37
C THR A 71 7.85 1.01 -5.48
N ALA A 72 6.97 1.94 -5.86
CA ALA A 72 5.76 2.22 -5.10
C ALA A 72 4.86 0.99 -4.96
N ALA A 73 4.68 0.18 -6.01
CA ALA A 73 3.84 -1.03 -5.95
C ALA A 73 4.40 -2.14 -5.04
N ALA A 74 5.69 -2.10 -4.68
CA ALA A 74 6.32 -3.09 -3.80
C ALA A 74 6.13 -2.80 -2.30
N LEU A 75 5.62 -1.61 -1.94
CA LEU A 75 5.54 -1.12 -0.57
C LEU A 75 4.25 -1.43 0.20
N PRO A 76 3.03 -1.42 -0.37
CA PRO A 76 1.80 -1.31 0.40
C PRO A 76 1.62 -2.38 1.47
N LEU A 77 1.69 -3.67 1.11
CA LEU A 77 1.51 -4.74 2.08
C LEU A 77 2.77 -4.95 2.93
N ALA A 78 3.93 -5.02 2.28
CA ALA A 78 5.19 -5.31 2.95
C ALA A 78 5.56 -4.21 3.97
N GLY A 79 5.38 -2.95 3.58
CA GLY A 79 5.59 -1.78 4.42
C GLY A 79 4.60 -1.72 5.58
N ALA A 80 3.30 -1.94 5.33
CA ALA A 80 2.31 -1.99 6.41
C ALA A 80 2.61 -3.11 7.41
N ALA A 81 3.02 -4.29 6.94
CA ALA A 81 3.42 -5.40 7.81
C ALA A 81 4.69 -5.07 8.62
N ALA A 82 5.68 -4.42 8.00
CA ALA A 82 6.90 -4.00 8.68
C ALA A 82 6.62 -2.99 9.79
N VAL A 83 5.81 -1.96 9.51
CA VAL A 83 5.39 -0.96 10.50
C VAL A 83 4.64 -1.63 11.64
N ALA A 84 3.63 -2.45 11.34
CA ALA A 84 2.87 -3.16 12.36
C ALA A 84 3.76 -4.05 13.26
N ALA A 85 4.77 -4.71 12.69
CA ALA A 85 5.71 -5.54 13.45
C ALA A 85 6.61 -4.69 14.39
N VAL A 86 7.09 -3.53 13.92
CA VAL A 86 7.89 -2.60 14.73
C VAL A 86 7.04 -1.99 15.84
N ASP A 87 5.83 -1.53 15.52
CA ASP A 87 4.91 -0.94 16.50
C ASP A 87 4.55 -1.93 17.62
N ALA A 88 4.31 -3.20 17.25
CA ALA A 88 3.96 -4.26 18.19
C ALA A 88 5.03 -4.54 19.25
N ILE A 89 6.32 -4.30 18.93
CA ILE A 89 7.41 -4.49 19.90
C ILE A 89 7.81 -3.21 20.62
N SER A 90 7.32 -2.04 20.17
CA SER A 90 7.56 -0.72 20.77
C SER A 90 9.03 -0.55 21.22
N PRO A 91 9.99 -0.63 20.29
CA PRO A 91 11.39 -0.71 20.66
C PRO A 91 11.85 0.63 21.25
N GLU A 92 12.69 0.57 22.28
CA GLU A 92 13.39 1.76 22.78
C GLU A 92 14.20 2.41 21.65
N PRO A 93 14.24 3.76 21.57
CA PRO A 93 15.03 4.44 20.56
C PRO A 93 16.49 3.97 20.56
N TYR A 94 17.05 3.75 19.38
CA TYR A 94 18.45 3.36 19.27
C TYR A 94 19.35 4.41 19.94
N PRO A 95 20.25 4.00 20.87
CA PRO A 95 21.14 4.94 21.55
C PRO A 95 21.96 5.71 20.53
N GLN A 96 21.79 7.03 20.48
CA GLN A 96 22.60 7.87 19.63
C GLN A 96 24.04 7.83 20.16
N VAL A 97 24.94 7.17 19.43
CA VAL A 97 26.36 7.22 19.77
C VAL A 97 26.83 8.63 19.45
N SER A 98 27.02 9.44 20.50
CA SER A 98 27.70 10.73 20.42
C SER A 98 29.13 10.51 19.92
N GLY A 99 29.30 10.52 18.60
CA GLY A 99 30.61 10.59 17.97
C GLY A 99 31.22 11.95 18.28
N SER A 100 32.07 11.99 19.30
CA SER A 100 33.07 13.05 19.43
C SER A 100 34.02 12.93 18.24
N SER A 101 33.68 13.58 17.14
CA SER A 101 34.61 13.85 16.05
C SER A 101 35.57 14.93 16.54
N SER A 102 36.61 14.53 17.28
CA SER A 102 37.75 15.39 17.57
C SER A 102 38.71 15.31 16.38
N MET A 103 38.80 16.43 15.63
CA MET A 103 39.92 16.75 14.74
C MET A 103 41.19 17.02 15.54
#